data_AF-W2XZL8-F1
#
_entry.id   AF-W2XZL8-F1
#
_cell.length_a   1.000
_cell.length_b   1.000
_cell.length_c   1.000
_cell.angle_alpha   90.00
_cell.angle_beta   90.00
_cell.angle_gamma   90.00
#
_symmetry.space_group_name_H-M   'P 1'
#
loop_
_entity.id
_entity.type
_entity.pdbx_description
1 polymer ?
#
loop_
_entity_poly.entity_id
_entity_poly.type
_entity_poly.pdbx_seq_one_letter_code
_entity_poly.pdbx_strand_id
1 'polypeptide(L)'
;MAEDGQSADDHIEMIDNVLGVYEKNLEMLRFDVGDNCPTNKAIATRLKVPLIGCASQRINLTVCEYLAEYEDLIAEVQALCIQLRHTALRWKRSRASSRCSPT
;
A
#
# COMPACT_ATOMS: atom_id res chain seq x y z
N MET A 1 -4.95 15.50 -6.60
CA MET A 1 -3.52 15.43 -6.92
C MET A 1 -3.28 13.99 -7.32
N ALA A 2 -3.30 13.68 -8.62
CA ALA A 2 -2.90 12.36 -9.08
C ALA A 2 -1.38 12.30 -8.93
N GLU A 3 -0.86 11.33 -8.18
CA GLU A 3 0.58 11.16 -8.05
C GLU A 3 1.14 10.73 -9.40
N ASP A 4 1.92 11.62 -10.02
CA ASP A 4 2.65 11.39 -11.26
C ASP A 4 3.62 10.23 -11.04
N GLY A 5 3.60 9.18 -11.88
CA GLY A 5 4.51 8.03 -11.77
C GLY A 5 3.98 6.76 -11.08
N GLN A 6 2.67 6.65 -10.79
CA GLN A 6 2.05 5.43 -10.23
C GLN A 6 1.09 4.72 -11.19
N SER A 7 1.11 5.09 -12.48
CA SER A 7 0.30 4.41 -13.47
C SER A 7 0.88 3.03 -13.79
N ALA A 8 0.04 2.14 -14.33
CA ALA A 8 0.52 0.85 -14.78
C ALA A 8 1.57 0.96 -15.91
N ASP A 9 1.60 2.06 -16.68
CA ASP A 9 2.64 2.27 -17.71
C ASP A 9 3.98 2.63 -17.05
N ASP A 10 3.97 3.51 -16.05
CA ASP A 10 5.17 3.89 -15.30
C ASP A 10 5.81 2.66 -14.64
N HIS A 11 4.97 1.77 -14.09
CA HIS A 11 5.42 0.51 -13.51
C HIS A 11 5.96 -0.46 -14.56
N ILE A 12 5.36 -0.55 -15.75
CA ILE A 12 5.86 -1.40 -16.83
C ILE A 12 7.22 -0.89 -17.33
N GLU A 13 7.39 0.42 -17.48
CA GLU A 13 8.67 1.02 -17.85
C GLU A 13 9.74 0.71 -16.79
N MET A 14 9.40 0.84 -15.50
CA MET A 14 10.29 0.44 -14.42
C MET A 14 10.66 -1.05 -14.50
N ILE A 15 9.69 -1.94 -14.75
CA ILE A 15 9.94 -3.39 -14.89
C ILE A 15 10.88 -3.66 -16.06
N ASP A 16 10.67 -3.03 -17.21
CA ASP A 16 11.52 -3.19 -18.40
C ASP A 16 12.96 -2.72 -18.13
N ASN A 17 13.12 -1.56 -17.51
CA ASN A 17 14.41 -1.03 -17.08
C ASN A 17 15.15 -2.00 -16.13
N VAL A 18 14.43 -2.57 -15.15
CA VAL A 18 15.00 -3.55 -14.22
C VAL A 18 15.40 -4.83 -14.93
N LEU A 19 14.58 -5.34 -15.86
CA LEU A 19 14.93 -6.52 -16.66
C LEU A 19 16.16 -6.29 -17.52
N GLY A 20 16.30 -5.09 -18.09
CA GLY A 20 17.46 -4.68 -18.88
C GLY A 20 18.79 -4.78 -18.12
N VAL A 21 18.80 -4.49 -16.81
CA VAL A 21 19.99 -4.68 -15.94
C VAL A 21 20.47 -6.13 -15.93
N TYR A 22 19.56 -7.08 -16.13
CA TYR A 22 19.86 -8.53 -16.15
C TYR A 22 19.85 -9.12 -17.56
N GLU A 23 19.91 -8.29 -18.61
CA GLU A 23 19.86 -8.72 -20.01
C GLU A 23 18.59 -9.52 -20.36
N LYS A 24 17.47 -9.18 -19.68
CA LYS A 24 16.15 -9.76 -19.91
C LYS A 24 15.22 -8.75 -20.57
N ASN A 25 14.08 -9.23 -21.05
CA ASN A 25 13.02 -8.40 -21.63
C ASN A 25 11.64 -8.87 -21.15
N LEU A 26 10.61 -8.06 -21.43
CA LEU A 26 9.22 -8.34 -21.02
C LEU A 26 8.66 -9.65 -21.58
N GLU A 27 9.14 -10.15 -22.73
CA GLU A 27 8.67 -11.43 -23.30
C GLU A 27 9.05 -12.65 -22.45
N MET A 28 10.05 -12.47 -21.57
CA MET A 28 10.48 -13.50 -20.62
C MET A 28 9.61 -13.57 -19.36
N LEU A 29 8.75 -12.56 -19.11
CA LEU A 29 7.81 -12.60 -17.99
C LEU A 29 6.74 -13.66 -18.27
N ARG A 30 6.47 -14.49 -17.25
CA ARG A 30 5.48 -15.58 -17.35
C ARG A 30 4.23 -15.32 -16.54
N PHE A 31 4.36 -14.61 -15.43
CA PHE A 31 3.27 -14.23 -14.55
C PHE A 31 3.75 -13.08 -13.66
N ASP A 32 2.80 -12.30 -13.17
CA ASP A 32 3.02 -11.31 -12.13
C ASP A 32 2.52 -11.85 -10.79
N VAL A 33 3.17 -11.50 -9.69
CA VAL A 33 2.73 -11.89 -8.34
C VAL A 33 2.47 -10.63 -7.55
N GLY A 34 1.19 -10.36 -7.29
CA GLY A 34 0.77 -9.11 -6.67
C GLY A 34 -0.56 -9.26 -5.96
N ASP A 35 -0.97 -8.21 -5.26
CA ASP A 35 -2.35 -8.12 -4.81
C ASP A 35 -3.29 -7.88 -6.01
N ASN A 36 -4.59 -8.11 -5.79
CA ASN A 36 -5.62 -7.92 -6.81
C ASN A 36 -5.99 -6.44 -7.05
N CYS A 37 -5.09 -5.49 -6.78
CA CYS A 37 -5.37 -4.08 -6.92
C CYS A 37 -5.52 -3.67 -8.40
N PRO A 38 -6.21 -2.55 -8.70
CA PRO A 38 -6.43 -2.11 -10.08
C PRO A 38 -5.14 -1.93 -10.88
N THR A 39 -4.07 -1.42 -10.27
CA THR A 39 -2.78 -1.20 -10.93
C THR A 39 -2.13 -2.51 -11.34
N ASN A 40 -2.03 -3.49 -10.43
CA ASN A 40 -1.44 -4.80 -10.72
C ASN A 40 -2.25 -5.57 -11.78
N LYS A 41 -3.59 -5.48 -11.73
CA LYS A 41 -4.45 -6.01 -12.80
C LYS A 41 -4.14 -5.37 -14.14
N ALA A 42 -3.99 -4.05 -14.18
CA ALA A 42 -3.68 -3.33 -15.41
C ALA A 42 -2.30 -3.69 -15.96
N ILE A 43 -1.29 -3.83 -15.09
CA ILE A 43 0.06 -4.29 -15.46
C ILE A 43 -0.02 -5.68 -16.10
N ALA A 44 -0.58 -6.68 -15.40
CA ALA A 44 -0.69 -8.04 -15.90
C ALA A 44 -1.49 -8.13 -17.21
N THR A 45 -2.57 -7.34 -17.33
CA THR A 45 -3.38 -7.26 -18.55
C THR A 45 -2.59 -6.69 -19.73
N ARG A 46 -1.84 -5.60 -19.52
CA ARG A 46 -1.02 -4.96 -20.56
C ARG A 46 0.15 -5.84 -20.99
N LEU A 47 0.80 -6.51 -20.04
CA LEU A 47 1.87 -7.48 -20.28
C LEU A 47 1.36 -8.83 -20.82
N LYS A 48 0.04 -9.07 -20.80
CA LYS A 48 -0.61 -10.31 -21.25
C LYS A 48 -0.11 -11.54 -20.50
N VAL A 49 0.16 -11.39 -19.20
CA VAL A 49 0.58 -12.48 -18.30
C VAL A 49 -0.47 -12.70 -17.21
N PRO A 50 -0.59 -13.91 -16.65
CA PRO A 50 -1.46 -14.15 -15.49
C PRO A 50 -0.99 -13.34 -14.27
N LEU A 51 -1.96 -12.81 -13.50
CA LEU A 51 -1.71 -12.26 -12.16
C LEU A 51 -1.99 -13.34 -11.11
N ILE A 52 -0.96 -13.72 -10.38
CA ILE A 52 -1.04 -14.64 -9.26
C ILE A 52 -1.23 -13.83 -7.99
N GLY A 53 -2.35 -14.05 -7.29
CA GLY A 53 -2.62 -13.37 -6.04
C GLY A 53 -1.52 -13.63 -5.00
N CYS A 54 -1.07 -12.58 -4.32
CA CYS A 54 -0.06 -12.68 -3.29
C CYS A 54 -0.58 -13.47 -2.07
N ALA A 55 0.29 -14.27 -1.45
CA ALA A 55 -0.05 -15.03 -0.25
C ALA A 55 -0.43 -14.12 0.92
N SER A 56 0.21 -12.95 1.04
CA SER A 56 -0.13 -11.96 2.07
C SER A 56 -1.56 -11.42 1.91
N GLN A 57 -2.02 -11.21 0.67
CA GLN A 57 -3.39 -10.79 0.41
C GLN A 57 -4.39 -11.86 0.86
N ARG A 58 -4.13 -13.13 0.55
CA ARG A 58 -5.00 -14.24 1.00
C ARG A 58 -5.04 -14.33 2.52
N ILE A 59 -3.89 -14.23 3.18
CA ILE A 59 -3.81 -14.23 4.65
C ILE A 59 -4.60 -13.05 5.22
N ASN A 60 -4.45 -11.85 4.66
CA ASN A 60 -5.17 -10.66 5.12
C ASN A 60 -6.69 -10.85 5.01
N LEU A 61 -7.19 -11.43 3.91
CA LEU A 61 -8.62 -11.73 3.75
C LEU A 61 -9.09 -12.74 4.80
N THR A 62 -8.35 -13.82 5.03
CA THR A 62 -8.67 -14.81 6.07
C THR A 62 -8.67 -14.18 7.46
N VAL A 63 -7.72 -13.29 7.75
CA VAL A 63 -7.68 -12.57 9.04
C VAL A 63 -8.88 -11.64 9.16
N CYS A 64 -9.27 -10.91 8.10
CA CYS A 64 -10.48 -10.08 8.13
C CYS A 64 -11.74 -10.91 8.40
N GLU A 65 -11.89 -12.07 7.75
CA GLU A 65 -13.02 -12.98 7.98
C GLU A 65 -13.02 -13.54 9.42
N TYR A 66 -11.86 -13.94 9.92
CA TYR A 66 -11.71 -14.40 11.30
C TYR A 66 -12.06 -13.31 12.31
N LEU A 67 -11.68 -12.07 12.03
CA LEU A 67 -11.91 -10.93 12.91
C LEU A 67 -13.32 -10.33 12.80
N ALA A 68 -14.16 -10.79 11.88
CA ALA A 68 -15.50 -10.26 11.68
C ALA A 68 -16.37 -10.41 12.95
N GLU A 69 -16.17 -11.45 13.75
CA GLU A 69 -16.89 -11.62 15.02
C GLU A 69 -16.46 -10.62 16.11
N TYR A 70 -15.32 -9.95 15.94
CA TYR A 70 -14.77 -8.95 16.87
C TYR A 70 -14.88 -7.52 16.33
N GLU A 71 -15.71 -7.28 15.31
CA GLU A 71 -15.79 -5.98 14.62
C GLU A 71 -16.07 -4.83 15.60
N ASP A 72 -17.00 -5.00 16.56
CA ASP A 72 -17.33 -4.00 17.56
C ASP A 72 -16.12 -3.66 18.47
N LEU A 73 -15.43 -4.69 18.97
CA LEU A 73 -14.24 -4.49 19.81
C LEU A 73 -13.10 -3.82 19.04
N ILE A 74 -12.91 -4.20 17.78
CA ILE A 74 -11.92 -3.58 16.90
C ILE A 74 -12.27 -2.10 16.68
N ALA A 75 -13.55 -1.77 16.50
CA ALA A 75 -14.00 -0.39 16.36
C ALA A 75 -13.75 0.44 17.63
N GLU A 76 -13.97 -0.12 18.82
CA GLU A 76 -13.66 0.54 20.09
C GLU A 76 -12.15 0.81 20.24
N VAL A 77 -11.31 -0.19 19.95
CA VAL A 77 -9.85 -0.05 19.98
C VAL A 77 -9.39 0.99 18.95
N GLN A 78 -9.97 0.99 17.75
CA GLN A 78 -9.67 1.97 16.72
C GLN A 78 -10.04 3.39 17.16
N ALA A 79 -11.21 3.58 17.79
CA ALA A 79 -11.63 4.87 18.32
C ALA A 79 -10.65 5.39 19.39
N LEU A 80 -10.21 4.52 20.30
CA LEU A 80 -9.20 4.86 21.31
C LEU A 80 -7.86 5.26 20.66
N CYS A 81 -7.38 4.48 19.70
CA CYS A 81 -6.14 4.78 18.96
C CYS A 81 -6.19 6.15 18.28
N ILE A 82 -7.33 6.51 17.68
CA ILE A 82 -7.54 7.82 17.05
C ILE A 82 -7.48 8.94 18.11
N GLN A 83 -8.17 8.78 19.25
CA GLN A 83 -8.15 9.77 20.34
C GLN A 83 -6.73 10.00 20.88
N LEU A 84 -5.98 8.92 21.10
CA LEU A 84 -4.58 8.98 21.56
C LEU A 84 -3.67 9.65 20.53
N ARG A 85 -3.87 9.39 19.23
CA ARG A 85 -3.13 10.07 18.16
C ARG A 85 -3.38 11.58 18.18
N HIS A 86 -4.63 12.01 18.29
CA HIS A 86 -4.96 13.44 18.32
C HIS A 86 -4.40 14.15 19.55
N THR A 87 -4.48 13.53 20.73
CA THR A 87 -3.92 14.09 21.97
C THR A 87 -2.39 14.20 21.89
N ALA A 88 -1.71 13.17 21.39
CA ALA A 88 -0.26 13.20 21.17
C ALA A 88 0.16 14.28 20.17
N LEU A 89 -0.56 14.43 19.06
CA LEU A 89 -0.30 15.47 18.06
C LEU A 89 -0.55 16.88 18.62
N ARG A 90 -1.63 17.06 19.39
CA ARG A 90 -1.94 18.34 20.05
C ARG A 90 -0.84 18.74 21.03
N TRP A 91 -0.35 17.79 21.83
CA TRP A 91 0.74 18.02 22.76
C TRP A 91 2.08 18.32 22.06
N LYS A 92 2.39 17.63 20.95
CA LYS A 92 3.57 17.94 20.14
C LYS A 92 3.51 19.37 19.58
N ARG A 93 2.34 19.80 19.08
CA ARG A 93 2.10 21.16 18.58
C ARG A 93 2.20 22.22 19.69
N SER A 94 1.64 21.97 20.88
CA SER A 94 1.75 22.92 22.00
C SER A 94 3.20 23.08 22.47
N ARG A 95 3.99 22.01 22.48
CA ARG A 95 5.44 22.07 22.78
C ARG A 95 6.29 22.76 21.71
N ALA A 96 5.89 22.66 20.44
CA ALA A 96 6.56 23.40 19.36
C ALA A 96 6.24 24.90 19.46
N SER A 97 4.97 25.25 19.74
CA SER A 97 4.54 26.63 19.94
C SER A 97 5.18 27.28 21.17
N SER A 98 5.31 26.55 22.29
CA SER A 98 5.97 27.06 23.50
C SER A 98 7.49 27.23 23.36
N ARG A 99 8.09 26.72 22.27
CA ARG A 99 9.53 26.81 21.99
C ARG A 99 9.87 27.96 21.04
N CYS A 100 8.86 28.59 20.41
CA CYS A 100 9.01 29.74 19.50
C CYS A 100 8.60 31.08 20.14
N SER A 101 8.49 31.16 21.47
CA SER A 101 8.29 32.45 22.14
C SER A 101 9.60 33.25 22.13
N PRO A 102 9.65 34.47 21.55
CA PRO A 102 10.87 35.27 21.56
C PRO A 102 11.16 35.71 23.00
N THR A 103 12.41 35.53 23.43
CA THR A 103 12.99 36.19 24.61
C THR A 103 13.16 37.68 24.36
#